data_AF-K1TJB9-F1
#
_entry.id   AF-K1TJB9-F1
#
_cell.length_a   1.000
_cell.length_b   1.000
_cell.length_c   1.000
_cell.angle_alpha   90.00
_cell.angle_beta   90.00
_cell.angle_gamma   90.00
#
_symmetry.space_group_name_H-M   'P 1'
#
loop_
_entity.id
_entity.type
_entity.pdbx_description
1 polymer ?
#
loop_
_entity_poly.entity_id
_entity_poly.type
_entity_poly.pdbx_seq_one_letter_code
_entity_poly.pdbx_strand_id
1 'polypeptide(L)'
;NEDDDIRAYAQYLFDNDYAPYTAKQWGVSPSEIDPSVLKRVPLRFSYDEGYFDDAYQVMPVHSFTEFFRNLLNHENITVRTGVEALERIAVKDNKLYVDGEPYNNILVYTGALDELFGEKYGRLPYRSLRFEYKYTDKDSLQDAPVVAYPQEKGFTRITEYKKIPVQDVKGSTYAVEYPLPYKSGEKLEPYYPVLTKESMEQYAKYEALASQIDNLICCGRLADFRYYN
;
A
#
# COMPACT_ATOMS: atom_id res chain seq x y z
N ASN A 1 -20.25 6.00 -22.98
CA ASN A 1 -20.04 5.87 -24.43
C ASN A 1 -21.31 5.29 -25.01
N GLU A 2 -21.82 5.86 -26.11
CA GLU A 2 -23.08 5.44 -26.74
C GLU A 2 -22.93 4.23 -27.68
N ASP A 3 -21.70 3.91 -28.07
CA ASP A 3 -21.34 2.78 -28.94
C ASP A 3 -21.51 1.43 -28.22
N ASP A 4 -22.24 0.50 -28.84
CA ASP A 4 -22.55 -0.83 -28.31
C ASP A 4 -21.33 -1.74 -28.21
N ASP A 5 -20.45 -1.73 -29.22
CA ASP A 5 -19.27 -2.60 -29.27
C ASP A 5 -18.28 -2.18 -28.18
N ILE A 6 -18.11 -0.86 -27.99
CA ILE A 6 -17.26 -0.32 -26.93
C ILE A 6 -17.81 -0.71 -25.55
N ARG A 7 -19.13 -0.61 -25.35
CA ARG A 7 -19.75 -1.04 -24.08
C ARG A 7 -19.59 -2.53 -23.84
N ALA A 8 -19.83 -3.35 -24.86
CA ALA A 8 -19.71 -4.81 -24.75
C ALA A 8 -18.28 -5.22 -24.41
N TYR A 9 -17.28 -4.61 -25.06
CA TYR A 9 -15.88 -4.88 -24.76
C TYR A 9 -15.47 -4.40 -23.36
N ALA A 10 -15.91 -3.20 -22.95
CA ALA A 10 -15.66 -2.70 -21.60
C ALA A 10 -16.27 -3.61 -20.53
N GLN A 11 -17.49 -4.11 -20.76
CA GLN A 11 -18.15 -5.06 -19.86
C GLN A 11 -17.39 -6.39 -19.80
N TYR A 12 -16.96 -6.91 -20.96
CA TYR A 12 -16.14 -8.12 -21.01
C TYR A 12 -14.85 -7.99 -20.20
N LEU A 13 -14.11 -6.88 -20.35
CA LEU A 13 -12.91 -6.61 -19.56
C LEU A 13 -13.22 -6.46 -18.07
N PHE A 14 -14.32 -5.77 -17.74
CA PHE A 14 -14.72 -5.62 -16.36
C PHE A 14 -14.98 -6.98 -15.71
N ASP A 15 -15.75 -7.85 -16.35
CA ASP A 15 -16.14 -9.16 -15.82
C ASP A 15 -14.97 -10.14 -15.75
N ASN A 16 -13.99 -10.03 -16.67
CA ASN A 16 -12.91 -11.01 -16.80
C ASN A 16 -11.57 -10.57 -16.20
N ASP A 17 -11.36 -9.27 -15.96
CA ASP A 17 -10.09 -8.72 -15.48
C ASP A 17 -10.32 -7.89 -14.21
N TYR A 18 -11.00 -6.75 -14.33
CA TYR A 18 -11.09 -5.79 -13.23
C TYR A 18 -11.88 -6.31 -12.03
N ALA A 19 -13.09 -6.84 -12.23
CA ALA A 19 -13.96 -7.31 -11.15
C ALA A 19 -13.34 -8.47 -10.35
N PRO A 20 -12.88 -9.58 -10.97
CA PRO A 20 -12.30 -10.70 -10.22
C PRO A 20 -11.00 -10.32 -9.53
N TYR A 21 -10.14 -9.50 -10.15
CA TYR A 21 -8.92 -9.00 -9.51
C TYR A 21 -9.26 -8.10 -8.30
N THR A 22 -10.17 -7.15 -8.48
CA THR A 22 -10.58 -6.19 -7.44
C THR A 22 -11.20 -6.91 -6.25
N ALA A 23 -12.16 -7.80 -6.49
CA ALA A 23 -12.81 -8.56 -5.44
C ALA A 23 -11.79 -9.37 -4.62
N LYS A 24 -10.79 -9.95 -5.28
CA LYS A 24 -9.72 -10.71 -4.62
C LYS A 24 -8.75 -9.81 -3.84
N GLN A 25 -8.26 -8.73 -4.46
CA GLN A 25 -7.30 -7.81 -3.85
C GLN A 25 -7.88 -7.13 -2.61
N TRP A 26 -9.14 -6.71 -2.67
CA TRP A 26 -9.77 -5.88 -1.64
C TRP A 26 -10.75 -6.63 -0.74
N GLY A 27 -11.22 -7.81 -1.14
CA GLY A 27 -12.16 -8.60 -0.35
C GLY A 27 -13.57 -8.00 -0.24
N VAL A 28 -13.91 -7.04 -1.10
CA VAL A 28 -15.22 -6.38 -1.19
C VAL A 28 -15.66 -6.30 -2.65
N SER A 29 -16.95 -6.04 -2.91
CA SER A 29 -17.44 -5.90 -4.28
C SER A 29 -16.77 -4.69 -4.97
N PRO A 30 -16.44 -4.76 -6.27
CA PRO A 30 -15.99 -3.60 -7.03
C PRO A 30 -16.94 -2.39 -6.95
N SER A 31 -18.24 -2.62 -6.71
CA SER A 31 -19.26 -1.57 -6.55
C SER A 31 -19.16 -0.80 -5.22
N GLU A 32 -18.45 -1.35 -4.22
CA GLU A 32 -18.34 -0.77 -2.87
C GLU A 32 -17.04 0.03 -2.68
N ILE A 33 -16.09 -0.10 -3.60
CA ILE A 33 -14.80 0.59 -3.55
C ILE A 33 -14.90 1.94 -4.24
N ASP A 34 -14.18 2.93 -3.70
CA ASP A 34 -14.04 4.23 -4.36
C ASP A 34 -13.55 4.07 -5.82
N PRO A 35 -14.21 4.71 -6.80
CA PRO A 35 -13.84 4.62 -8.22
C PRO A 35 -12.39 5.02 -8.53
N SER A 36 -11.73 5.81 -7.68
CA SER A 36 -10.32 6.16 -7.81
C SER A 36 -9.41 4.93 -7.84
N VAL A 37 -9.78 3.82 -7.19
CA VAL A 37 -8.99 2.59 -7.20
C VAL A 37 -8.94 1.98 -8.60
N LEU A 38 -10.08 1.92 -9.30
CA LEU A 38 -10.18 1.38 -10.66
C LEU A 38 -9.54 2.33 -11.69
N LYS A 39 -9.63 3.65 -11.48
CA LYS A 39 -9.03 4.67 -12.37
C LYS A 39 -7.50 4.58 -12.47
N ARG A 40 -6.83 3.87 -11.56
CA ARG A 40 -5.37 3.70 -11.56
C ARG A 40 -4.86 2.81 -12.70
N VAL A 41 -5.73 2.00 -13.31
CA VAL A 41 -5.40 1.19 -14.50
C VAL A 41 -6.37 1.57 -15.62
N PRO A 42 -6.14 2.72 -16.29
CA PRO A 42 -7.04 3.18 -17.35
C PRO A 42 -6.92 2.30 -18.59
N LEU A 43 -8.03 2.14 -19.32
CA LEU A 43 -7.98 1.60 -20.67
C LEU A 43 -7.35 2.65 -21.60
N ARG A 44 -6.26 2.26 -22.27
CA ARG A 44 -5.57 3.12 -23.24
C ARG A 44 -5.87 2.64 -24.65
N PHE A 45 -6.32 3.55 -25.50
CA PHE A 45 -6.43 3.32 -26.94
C PHE A 45 -5.11 3.73 -27.62
N SER A 46 -4.04 3.01 -27.29
CA SER A 46 -2.69 3.21 -27.85
C SER A 46 -2.02 1.85 -28.11
N TYR A 47 -1.00 1.86 -28.97
CA TYR A 47 -0.07 0.73 -29.15
C TYR A 47 1.14 0.82 -28.20
N ASP A 48 1.25 1.90 -27.43
CA ASP A 48 2.32 2.05 -26.46
C ASP A 48 2.23 0.96 -25.38
N GLU A 49 3.36 0.33 -25.12
CA GLU A 49 3.50 -0.67 -24.07
C GLU A 49 4.09 -0.03 -22.82
N GLY A 50 3.44 -0.23 -21.67
CA GLY A 50 3.93 0.29 -20.40
C GLY A 50 2.82 0.39 -19.36
N TYR A 51 3.17 0.29 -18.09
CA TYR A 51 2.20 0.43 -17.00
C TYR A 51 1.99 1.89 -16.60
N PHE A 52 3.06 2.70 -16.59
CA PHE A 52 3.05 4.10 -16.18
C PHE A 52 3.25 5.05 -17.37
N ASP A 53 2.65 6.23 -17.30
CA ASP A 53 2.81 7.32 -18.28
C ASP A 53 3.69 8.47 -17.73
N ASP A 54 4.29 8.28 -16.55
CA ASP A 54 5.14 9.29 -15.92
C ASP A 54 6.37 9.59 -16.77
N ALA A 55 6.77 10.86 -16.82
CA ALA A 55 7.93 11.31 -17.59
C ALA A 55 9.26 10.72 -17.10
N TYR A 56 9.33 10.35 -15.81
CA TYR A 56 10.52 9.80 -15.18
C TYR A 56 10.19 8.44 -14.56
N GLN A 57 10.69 7.37 -15.19
CA GLN A 57 10.51 5.99 -14.74
C GLN A 57 11.89 5.39 -14.52
N VAL A 58 12.36 5.43 -13.27
CA VAL A 58 13.72 5.00 -12.91
C VAL A 58 13.72 4.20 -11.63
N MET A 59 14.67 3.27 -11.54
CA MET A 59 14.98 2.53 -10.31
C MET A 59 16.29 3.04 -9.72
N PRO A 60 16.48 2.99 -8.39
CA PRO A 60 17.78 3.28 -7.79
C PRO A 60 18.86 2.39 -8.42
N VAL A 61 20.00 3.00 -8.78
CA VAL A 61 21.12 2.31 -9.46
C VAL A 61 21.62 1.10 -8.65
N HIS A 62 21.63 1.22 -7.33
CA HIS A 62 22.10 0.16 -6.44
C HIS A 62 20.95 -0.56 -5.73
N SER A 63 20.20 0.14 -4.86
CA SER A 63 19.01 -0.39 -4.21
C SER A 63 18.22 0.72 -3.52
N PHE A 64 16.95 0.46 -3.20
CA PHE A 64 16.18 1.34 -2.31
C PHE A 64 16.81 1.44 -0.91
N THR A 65 17.41 0.36 -0.41
CA THR A 65 18.10 0.35 0.90
C THR A 65 19.25 1.36 0.92
N GLU A 66 20.08 1.37 -0.12
CA GLU A 66 21.20 2.31 -0.21
C GLU A 66 20.71 3.75 -0.39
N PHE A 67 19.67 3.95 -1.20
CA PHE A 67 19.02 5.26 -1.33
C PHE A 67 18.59 5.82 0.03
N PHE A 68 17.87 5.04 0.84
CA PHE A 68 17.43 5.48 2.17
C PHE A 68 18.58 5.65 3.17
N ARG A 69 19.62 4.80 3.11
CA ARG A 69 20.82 5.00 3.94
C ARG A 69 21.47 6.34 3.65
N ASN A 70 21.61 6.71 2.39
CA ASN A 70 22.19 8.00 2.00
C ASN A 70 21.27 9.17 2.40
N LEU A 71 19.96 9.03 2.19
CA LEU A 71 18.97 10.06 2.56
C LEU A 71 19.00 10.38 4.06
N LEU A 72 19.22 9.38 4.91
CA LEU A 72 19.20 9.51 6.37
C LEU A 72 20.60 9.74 6.98
N ASN A 73 21.66 9.75 6.17
CA ASN A 73 23.03 9.89 6.63
C ASN A 73 23.40 11.36 6.88
N HIS A 74 22.92 11.91 7.99
CA HIS A 74 23.21 13.28 8.41
C HIS A 74 23.43 13.32 9.92
N GLU A 75 24.36 14.15 10.41
CA GLU A 75 24.75 14.21 11.84
C GLU A 75 23.58 14.55 12.78
N ASN A 76 22.59 15.29 12.29
CA ASN A 76 21.37 15.65 13.03
C ASN A 76 20.26 14.59 12.97
N ILE A 77 20.47 13.46 12.30
CA ILE A 77 19.48 12.39 12.16
C ILE A 77 19.94 11.17 12.96
N THR A 78 19.13 10.75 13.93
CA THR A 78 19.33 9.49 14.65
C THR A 78 18.25 8.50 14.22
N VAL A 79 18.67 7.36 13.69
CA VAL A 79 17.76 6.27 13.28
C VAL A 79 17.83 5.15 14.31
N ARG A 80 16.65 4.70 14.77
CA ARG A 80 16.52 3.55 15.67
C ARG A 80 15.62 2.51 15.02
N THR A 81 16.12 1.29 14.87
CA THR A 81 15.39 0.15 14.30
C THR A 81 15.09 -0.89 15.36
N GLY A 82 14.09 -1.75 15.13
CA GLY A 82 13.67 -2.75 16.13
C GLY A 82 12.98 -2.12 17.35
N VAL A 83 12.38 -0.95 17.17
CA VAL A 83 11.67 -0.19 18.20
C VAL A 83 10.24 0.00 17.72
N GLU A 84 9.27 -0.45 18.51
CA GLU A 84 7.85 -0.12 18.28
C GLU A 84 7.59 1.31 18.76
N ALA A 85 7.08 2.15 17.87
CA ALA A 85 6.83 3.56 18.18
C ALA A 85 5.71 3.70 19.20
N LEU A 86 4.63 2.90 19.08
CA LEU A 86 3.46 2.94 19.96
C LEU A 86 3.73 2.47 21.39
N GLU A 87 4.87 1.81 21.65
CA GLU A 87 5.35 1.53 23.01
C GLU A 87 5.98 2.76 23.67
N ARG A 88 6.36 3.77 22.88
CA ARG A 88 7.04 4.99 23.34
C ARG A 88 6.16 6.21 23.26
N ILE A 89 5.28 6.29 22.26
CA ILE A 89 4.43 7.44 22.02
C ILE A 89 3.02 7.17 22.53
N ALA A 90 2.42 8.16 23.18
CA ALA A 90 1.02 8.08 23.61
C ALA A 90 0.34 9.44 23.48
N VAL A 91 -0.97 9.40 23.22
CA VAL A 91 -1.82 10.58 23.27
C VAL A 91 -2.73 10.46 24.49
N LYS A 92 -2.70 11.46 25.36
CA LYS A 92 -3.61 11.54 26.52
C LYS A 92 -4.05 12.98 26.76
N ASP A 93 -5.35 13.20 26.94
CA ASP A 93 -5.92 14.52 27.21
C ASP A 93 -5.47 15.59 26.20
N ASN A 94 -5.45 15.22 24.91
CA ASN A 94 -4.97 16.03 23.78
C ASN A 94 -3.51 16.50 23.89
N LYS A 95 -2.68 15.74 24.59
CA LYS A 95 -1.23 15.99 24.72
C LYS A 95 -0.43 14.76 24.28
N LEU A 96 0.71 15.02 23.66
CA LEU A 96 1.68 13.98 23.31
C LEU A 96 2.57 13.66 24.51
N TYR A 97 2.87 12.38 24.63
CA TYR A 97 3.85 11.84 25.55
C TYR A 97 4.83 10.99 24.77
N VAL A 98 6.12 11.10 25.10
CA VAL A 98 7.18 10.26 24.58
C VAL A 98 7.95 9.69 25.77
N ASP A 99 8.07 8.36 25.83
CA ASP A 99 8.67 7.64 26.97
C ASP A 99 8.03 7.96 28.32
N GLY A 100 6.72 8.21 28.32
CA GLY A 100 5.94 8.52 29.52
C GLY A 100 5.95 9.98 29.95
N GLU A 101 6.75 10.84 29.31
CA GLU A 101 6.88 12.26 29.66
C GLU A 101 6.17 13.17 28.65
N PRO A 102 5.60 14.32 29.07
CA PRO A 102 5.00 15.29 28.16
C PRO A 102 6.00 15.75 27.09
N TYR A 103 5.60 15.64 25.82
CA TYR A 103 6.43 16.02 24.68
C TYR A 103 5.86 17.27 24.01
N ASN A 104 6.65 18.35 24.02
CA ASN A 104 6.22 19.67 23.53
C ASN A 104 6.82 20.04 22.16
N ASN A 105 7.73 19.23 21.62
CA ASN A 105 8.27 19.43 20.28
C ASN A 105 7.35 18.83 19.23
N ILE A 106 7.60 19.12 17.95
CA ILE A 106 6.87 18.51 16.84
C ILE A 106 7.15 17.00 16.79
N LEU A 107 6.08 16.23 16.64
CA LEU A 107 6.11 14.81 16.33
C LEU A 107 5.46 14.59 14.97
N VAL A 108 6.19 13.98 14.04
CA VAL A 108 5.65 13.54 12.75
C VAL A 108 5.31 12.05 12.87
N TYR A 109 4.05 11.70 12.69
CA TYR A 109 3.56 10.33 12.77
C TYR A 109 3.10 9.84 11.40
N THR A 110 3.64 8.70 10.99
CA THR A 110 3.34 8.08 9.68
C THR A 110 2.76 6.68 9.78
N GLY A 111 2.47 6.21 11.01
CA GLY A 111 1.84 4.92 11.28
C GLY A 111 0.32 4.94 11.12
N ALA A 112 -0.34 3.82 11.42
CA ALA A 112 -1.80 3.73 11.37
C ALA A 112 -2.43 4.66 12.43
N LEU A 113 -3.31 5.56 12.00
CA LEU A 113 -3.82 6.63 12.86
C LEU A 113 -4.73 6.09 13.97
N ASP A 114 -5.54 5.08 13.66
CA ASP A 114 -6.41 4.39 14.62
C ASP A 114 -5.63 3.77 15.78
N GLU A 115 -4.47 3.19 15.51
CA GLU A 115 -3.63 2.56 16.54
C GLU A 115 -3.04 3.60 17.51
N LEU A 116 -2.68 4.80 17.03
CA LEU A 116 -2.20 5.90 17.88
C LEU A 116 -3.26 6.33 18.92
N PHE A 117 -4.54 6.23 18.56
CA PHE A 117 -5.67 6.57 19.44
C PHE A 117 -6.29 5.33 20.10
N GLY A 118 -5.55 4.22 20.17
CA GLY A 118 -5.98 3.00 20.85
C GLY A 118 -7.28 2.42 20.29
N GLU A 119 -7.51 2.58 18.98
CA GLU A 119 -8.65 2.02 18.24
C GLU A 119 -10.02 2.44 18.83
N LYS A 120 -10.10 3.64 19.43
CA LYS A 120 -11.29 4.15 20.15
C LYS A 120 -12.59 4.14 19.34
N TYR A 121 -12.52 4.30 18.02
CA TYR A 121 -13.65 4.22 17.10
C TYR A 121 -13.66 2.92 16.28
N GLY A 122 -12.95 1.89 16.74
CA GLY A 122 -12.65 0.68 16.00
C GLY A 122 -11.45 0.83 15.07
N ARG A 123 -10.91 -0.28 14.58
CA ARG A 123 -9.82 -0.31 13.61
C ARG A 123 -10.24 0.27 12.27
N LEU A 124 -9.39 1.07 11.66
CA LEU A 124 -9.55 1.46 10.27
C LEU A 124 -9.29 0.24 9.37
N PRO A 125 -10.10 0.05 8.31
CA PRO A 125 -9.96 -1.13 7.48
C PRO A 125 -8.76 -0.97 6.54
N TYR A 126 -7.81 -1.89 6.66
CA TYR A 126 -6.69 -2.02 5.73
C TYR A 126 -6.68 -3.40 5.05
N ARG A 127 -6.01 -3.49 3.90
CA ARG A 127 -5.56 -4.75 3.32
C ARG A 127 -4.13 -5.01 3.71
N SER A 128 -3.88 -6.26 4.08
CA SER A 128 -2.54 -6.80 4.21
C SER A 128 -2.18 -7.66 2.99
N LEU A 129 -0.91 -8.02 2.89
CA LEU A 129 -0.38 -8.92 1.88
C LEU A 129 0.51 -9.96 2.56
N ARG A 130 0.42 -11.20 2.10
CA ARG A 130 1.40 -12.25 2.37
C ARG A 130 2.18 -12.53 1.10
N PHE A 131 3.50 -12.51 1.21
CA PHE A 131 4.40 -12.82 0.11
C PHE A 131 4.97 -14.23 0.30
N GLU A 132 4.88 -15.06 -0.74
CA GLU A 132 5.55 -16.36 -0.77
C GLU A 132 6.70 -16.30 -1.76
N TYR A 133 7.91 -16.17 -1.23
CA TYR A 133 9.13 -16.10 -2.03
C TYR A 133 9.57 -17.49 -2.47
N LYS A 134 9.91 -17.60 -3.76
CA LYS A 134 10.33 -18.84 -4.43
C LYS A 134 11.55 -18.57 -5.29
N TYR A 135 12.28 -19.64 -5.56
CA TYR A 135 13.41 -19.64 -6.48
C TYR A 135 13.21 -20.73 -7.53
N THR A 136 13.70 -20.47 -8.75
CA THR A 136 13.76 -21.45 -9.84
C THR A 136 15.10 -21.36 -10.56
N ASP A 137 15.61 -22.50 -11.04
CA ASP A 137 16.81 -22.55 -11.89
C ASP A 137 16.54 -22.10 -13.33
N LYS A 138 15.27 -21.92 -13.72
CA LYS A 138 14.93 -21.31 -15.00
C LYS A 138 15.36 -19.84 -15.01
N ASP A 139 15.92 -19.40 -16.13
CA ASP A 139 16.38 -18.01 -16.25
C ASP A 139 15.24 -16.97 -16.30
N SER A 140 14.03 -17.40 -16.65
CA SER A 140 12.81 -16.59 -16.63
C SER A 140 11.59 -17.46 -16.31
N LEU A 141 10.70 -16.97 -15.45
CA LEU A 141 9.44 -17.64 -15.11
C LEU A 141 8.27 -17.22 -16.01
N GLN A 142 8.22 -15.94 -16.35
CA GLN A 142 7.11 -15.28 -17.06
C GLN A 142 7.68 -14.30 -18.11
N ASP A 143 6.87 -13.53 -18.83
CA ASP A 143 7.38 -12.58 -19.82
C ASP A 143 7.68 -11.20 -19.19
N ALA A 144 6.77 -10.67 -18.38
CA ALA A 144 6.90 -9.37 -17.71
C ALA A 144 7.47 -9.46 -16.27
N PRO A 145 8.06 -8.40 -15.70
CA PRO A 145 8.50 -8.38 -14.28
C PRO A 145 7.34 -8.59 -13.30
N VAL A 146 6.13 -8.15 -13.64
CA VAL A 146 4.93 -8.33 -12.83
C VAL A 146 3.81 -8.81 -13.74
N VAL A 147 3.19 -9.94 -13.39
CA VAL A 147 2.04 -10.49 -14.13
C VAL A 147 0.87 -10.63 -13.17
N ALA A 148 -0.24 -9.97 -13.50
CA ALA A 148 -1.50 -10.10 -12.78
C ALA A 148 -2.26 -11.34 -13.23
N TYR A 149 -2.94 -12.00 -12.29
CA TYR A 149 -3.74 -13.20 -12.54
C TYR A 149 -5.17 -12.97 -12.03
N PRO A 150 -6.03 -12.25 -12.76
CA PRO A 150 -7.37 -11.87 -12.28
C PRO A 150 -8.24 -13.06 -11.89
N GLN A 151 -8.28 -14.08 -12.75
CA GLN A 151 -9.15 -15.26 -12.63
C GLN A 151 -8.62 -16.32 -11.66
N GLU A 152 -7.34 -16.29 -11.31
CA GLU A 152 -6.73 -17.30 -10.44
C GLU A 152 -7.23 -17.18 -9.00
N LYS A 153 -7.39 -18.32 -8.32
CA LYS A 153 -7.84 -18.34 -6.92
C LYS A 153 -6.66 -18.15 -5.97
N GLY A 154 -6.86 -17.33 -4.94
CA GLY A 154 -5.95 -17.22 -3.79
C GLY A 154 -4.87 -16.14 -3.91
N PHE A 155 -4.24 -15.96 -5.08
CA PHE A 155 -3.19 -14.96 -5.28
C PHE A 155 -3.56 -13.95 -6.38
N THR A 156 -2.98 -12.75 -6.34
CA THR A 156 -3.27 -11.67 -7.29
C THR A 156 -2.25 -11.54 -8.39
N ARG A 157 -0.97 -11.66 -8.07
CA ARG A 157 0.11 -11.49 -9.05
C ARG A 157 1.36 -12.24 -8.65
N ILE A 158 2.24 -12.38 -9.65
CA ILE A 158 3.60 -12.86 -9.47
C ILE A 158 4.57 -11.76 -9.91
N THR A 159 5.50 -11.45 -9.01
CA THR A 159 6.57 -10.47 -9.24
C THR A 159 7.90 -11.20 -9.36
N GLU A 160 8.58 -11.05 -10.49
CA GLU A 160 9.88 -11.66 -10.82
C GLU A 160 11.00 -10.62 -10.66
N TYR A 161 11.73 -10.70 -9.55
CA TYR A 161 12.66 -9.64 -9.12
C TYR A 161 13.93 -9.54 -9.98
N LYS A 162 14.29 -10.60 -10.71
CA LYS A 162 15.41 -10.57 -11.65
C LYS A 162 15.22 -9.54 -12.77
N LYS A 163 13.99 -9.12 -13.04
CA LYS A 163 13.65 -8.17 -14.11
C LYS A 163 13.49 -6.73 -13.61
N ILE A 164 13.51 -6.48 -12.30
CA ILE A 164 13.30 -5.14 -11.73
C ILE A 164 14.14 -4.90 -10.44
N PRO A 165 15.34 -4.30 -10.56
CA PRO A 165 16.04 -3.99 -11.81
C PRO A 165 16.48 -5.26 -12.53
N VAL A 166 16.78 -5.15 -13.84
CA VAL A 166 17.30 -6.28 -14.64
C VAL A 166 18.65 -6.71 -14.08
N GLN A 167 18.78 -8.01 -13.78
CA GLN A 167 19.97 -8.63 -13.20
C GLN A 167 20.50 -9.74 -14.11
N ASP A 168 21.82 -9.74 -14.34
CA ASP A 168 22.52 -10.80 -15.08
C ASP A 168 23.04 -11.87 -14.12
N VAL A 169 22.13 -12.76 -13.72
CA VAL A 169 22.39 -13.87 -12.78
C VAL A 169 21.70 -15.14 -13.25
N LYS A 170 22.16 -16.32 -12.82
CA LYS A 170 21.49 -17.60 -13.13
C LYS A 170 20.26 -17.81 -12.25
N GLY A 171 19.24 -18.46 -12.83
CA GLY A 171 17.98 -18.71 -12.13
C GLY A 171 17.19 -17.42 -11.90
N SER A 172 16.12 -17.50 -11.11
CA SER A 172 15.24 -16.35 -10.82
C SER A 172 14.53 -16.50 -9.47
N THR A 173 14.45 -15.40 -8.72
CA THR A 173 13.65 -15.29 -7.49
C THR A 173 12.38 -14.50 -7.79
N TYR A 174 11.26 -15.01 -7.31
CA TYR A 174 9.95 -14.40 -7.52
C TYR A 174 9.09 -14.50 -6.26
N ALA A 175 8.10 -13.62 -6.12
CA ALA A 175 7.09 -13.67 -5.07
C ALA A 175 5.70 -13.91 -5.66
N VAL A 176 4.96 -14.81 -5.02
CA VAL A 176 3.51 -14.94 -5.22
C VAL A 176 2.80 -14.12 -4.14
N GLU A 177 1.92 -13.21 -4.54
CA GLU A 177 1.27 -12.25 -3.65
C GLU A 177 -0.17 -12.66 -3.29
N TYR A 178 -0.43 -12.83 -2.00
CA TYR A 178 -1.73 -13.23 -1.46
C TYR A 178 -2.36 -12.07 -0.68
N PRO A 179 -3.51 -11.54 -1.11
CA PRO A 179 -4.17 -10.47 -0.37
C PRO A 179 -4.91 -11.02 0.85
N LEU A 180 -4.75 -10.35 1.99
CA LEU A 180 -5.35 -10.75 3.26
C LEU A 180 -6.10 -9.56 3.89
N PRO A 181 -7.21 -9.81 4.61
CA PRO A 181 -7.80 -8.78 5.46
C PRO A 181 -6.81 -8.44 6.59
N TYR A 182 -6.66 -7.16 6.91
CA TYR A 182 -5.94 -6.76 8.13
C TYR A 182 -6.82 -7.07 9.35
N LYS A 183 -6.40 -8.02 10.18
CA LYS A 183 -7.17 -8.54 11.32
C LYS A 183 -6.47 -8.25 12.64
N SER A 184 -7.27 -7.97 13.68
CA SER A 184 -6.77 -7.78 15.03
C SER A 184 -6.12 -9.06 15.58
N GLY A 185 -5.00 -8.92 16.29
CA GLY A 185 -4.25 -10.03 16.89
C GLY A 185 -3.34 -10.80 15.93
N GLU A 186 -3.41 -10.53 14.63
CA GLU A 186 -2.48 -11.07 13.65
C GLU A 186 -1.33 -10.08 13.43
N LYS A 187 -0.08 -10.58 13.39
CA LYS A 187 1.10 -9.76 13.03
C LYS A 187 1.14 -9.55 11.52
N LEU A 188 0.25 -8.71 11.02
CA LEU A 188 0.13 -8.34 9.62
C LEU A 188 0.45 -6.87 9.45
N GLU A 189 1.08 -6.52 8.34
CA GLU A 189 1.36 -5.12 8.02
C GLU A 189 0.16 -4.49 7.29
N PRO A 190 -0.33 -3.30 7.69
CA PRO A 190 -1.34 -2.57 6.93
C PRO A 190 -0.69 -1.99 5.67
N TYR A 191 -0.98 -2.57 4.49
CA TYR A 191 -0.40 -2.09 3.23
C TYR A 191 -1.27 -1.06 2.52
N TYR A 192 -2.60 -1.28 2.46
CA TYR A 192 -3.51 -0.42 1.70
C TYR A 192 -4.74 -0.05 2.51
N PRO A 193 -5.11 1.24 2.59
CA PRO A 193 -6.40 1.64 3.17
C PRO A 193 -7.55 1.15 2.29
N VAL A 194 -8.60 0.60 2.89
CA VAL A 194 -9.82 0.18 2.18
C VAL A 194 -10.77 1.37 2.15
N LEU A 195 -10.83 2.05 1.01
CA LEU A 195 -11.57 3.30 0.86
C LEU A 195 -13.04 3.04 0.49
N THR A 196 -13.88 2.84 1.52
CA THR A 196 -15.35 2.87 1.43
C THR A 196 -15.91 4.11 2.13
N LYS A 197 -17.19 4.41 1.89
CA LYS A 197 -17.88 5.51 2.57
C LYS A 197 -17.77 5.39 4.11
N GLU A 198 -18.02 4.20 4.63
CA GLU A 198 -18.00 3.92 6.08
C GLU A 198 -16.59 4.10 6.65
N SER A 199 -15.57 3.63 5.94
CA SER A 199 -14.16 3.77 6.37
C SER A 199 -13.72 5.24 6.44
N MET A 200 -14.19 6.06 5.49
CA MET A 200 -13.85 7.49 5.43
C MET A 200 -14.56 8.27 6.54
N GLU A 201 -15.82 7.94 6.84
CA GLU A 201 -16.55 8.49 7.98
C GLU A 201 -15.89 8.13 9.33
N GLN A 202 -15.32 6.92 9.43
CA GLN A 202 -14.55 6.51 10.60
C GLN A 202 -13.20 7.23 10.68
N TYR A 203 -12.47 7.33 9.58
CA TYR A 203 -11.20 8.06 9.51
C TYR A 203 -11.36 9.53 9.92
N ALA A 204 -12.41 10.20 9.47
CA ALA A 204 -12.69 11.59 9.82
C ALA A 204 -12.80 11.82 11.34
N LYS A 205 -13.25 10.82 12.11
CA LYS A 205 -13.29 10.89 13.58
C LYS A 205 -11.89 10.86 14.19
N TYR A 206 -10.98 10.04 13.64
CA TYR A 206 -9.58 10.01 14.07
C TYR A 206 -8.81 11.26 13.66
N GLU A 207 -9.03 11.75 12.44
CA GLU A 207 -8.47 13.01 11.95
C GLU A 207 -8.90 14.19 12.84
N ALA A 208 -10.17 14.21 13.27
CA ALA A 208 -10.68 15.20 14.22
C ALA A 208 -10.02 15.12 15.61
N LEU A 209 -9.56 13.94 16.07
CA LEU A 209 -8.79 13.82 17.31
C LEU A 209 -7.36 14.32 17.11
N ALA A 210 -6.71 13.93 16.01
CA ALA A 210 -5.35 14.34 15.70
C ALA A 210 -5.22 15.86 15.56
N SER A 211 -6.21 16.51 14.94
CA SER A 211 -6.23 17.97 14.77
C SER A 211 -6.39 18.78 16.06
N GLN A 212 -6.69 18.14 17.20
CA GLN A 212 -6.74 18.79 18.51
C GLN A 212 -5.36 18.86 19.20
N ILE A 213 -4.31 18.35 18.57
CA ILE A 213 -2.98 18.21 19.16
C ILE A 213 -1.99 19.05 18.34
N ASP A 214 -1.67 20.24 18.85
CA ASP A 214 -0.93 21.27 18.11
C ASP A 214 0.44 20.81 17.58
N ASN A 215 1.11 19.91 18.30
CA ASN A 215 2.45 19.44 17.96
C ASN A 215 2.48 18.04 17.32
N LEU A 216 1.34 17.53 16.85
CA LEU A 216 1.25 16.29 16.08
C LEU A 216 1.02 16.59 14.61
N ILE A 217 1.90 16.09 13.74
CA ILE A 217 1.74 16.11 12.29
C ILE A 217 1.54 14.68 11.81
N CYS A 218 0.35 14.38 11.31
CA CYS A 218 0.07 13.11 10.65
C CYS A 218 0.37 13.25 9.16
N CYS A 219 1.11 12.29 8.58
CA CYS A 219 1.32 12.26 7.13
C CYS A 219 1.65 10.86 6.60
N GLY A 220 1.47 10.68 5.30
CA GLY A 220 1.82 9.44 4.60
C GLY A 220 0.67 8.43 4.57
N ARG A 221 0.88 7.31 3.88
CA ARG A 221 -0.19 6.38 3.48
C ARG A 221 -1.13 5.97 4.63
N LEU A 222 -0.57 5.65 5.79
CA LEU A 222 -1.32 5.12 6.92
C LEU A 222 -1.96 6.23 7.74
N ALA A 223 -1.19 7.26 8.11
CA ALA A 223 -1.68 8.33 8.95
C ALA A 223 -2.72 9.22 8.23
N ASP A 224 -2.56 9.44 6.92
CA ASP A 224 -3.54 10.14 6.08
C ASP A 224 -4.69 9.24 5.61
N PHE A 225 -4.60 7.93 5.84
CA PHE A 225 -5.52 6.92 5.30
C PHE A 225 -5.76 7.06 3.79
N ARG A 226 -4.67 7.25 3.02
CA ARG A 226 -4.71 7.53 1.58
C ARG A 226 -3.84 6.59 0.78
N TYR A 227 -4.32 6.20 -0.40
CA TYR A 227 -3.54 5.38 -1.32
C TYR A 227 -2.59 6.23 -2.19
N TYR A 228 -1.42 6.59 -1.62
CA TYR A 228 -0.33 7.24 -2.36
C TYR A 228 0.52 6.25 -3.17
N ASN A 229 1.11 6.76 -4.26
CA ASN A 229 2.19 6.10 -5.00
C ASN A 229 3.45 6.01 -4.14
#